data_AF-A0A522YQP9-F1
#
_entry.id   AF-A0A522YQP9-F1
#
_cell.length_a   1.000
_cell.length_b   1.000
_cell.length_c   1.000
_cell.angle_alpha   90.00
_cell.angle_beta   90.00
_cell.angle_gamma   90.00
#
_symmetry.space_group_name_H-M   'P 1'
#
loop_
_entity.id
_entity.type
_entity.pdbx_description
1 polymer ?
#
loop_
_entity_poly.entity_id
_entity_poly.type
_entity_poly.pdbx_seq_one_letter_code
_entity_poly.pdbx_strand_id
1 'polypeptide(L)'
;MESNARQIAWARQLSLGIVSIPKLLASCAAASDTELAVRLERIHSLERRASAMLVAHLAEFDKRNLWCEAGYPSLFSYCTAKLGMSEQAAYKRIAAARAVKRLPQVLERLTDGRLHLSAVAVLAPHLTDQNVDEVLDRAKGRTKYELEKMVAALHPRPEIRDCVMSLPAAAPPTERLEEPGRQDTEAPSPPPD
;
A
#
# COMPACT_ATOMS: atom_id res chain seq x y z
N MET A 1 19.49 -11.82 -16.39
CA MET A 1 19.70 -10.41 -15.98
C MET A 1 19.22 -9.39 -17.02
N GLU A 2 18.61 -9.80 -18.15
CA GLU A 2 18.13 -8.88 -19.22
C GLU A 2 16.72 -8.30 -19.00
N SER A 3 16.01 -8.71 -17.95
CA SER A 3 14.63 -8.26 -17.69
C SER A 3 14.54 -6.84 -17.10
N ASN A 4 15.63 -6.30 -16.56
CA ASN A 4 15.63 -4.97 -15.93
C ASN A 4 15.80 -3.84 -16.97
N ALA A 5 16.53 -4.09 -18.06
CA ALA A 5 16.78 -3.09 -19.11
C ALA A 5 15.52 -2.74 -19.92
N ARG A 6 14.59 -3.70 -20.08
CA ARG A 6 13.30 -3.47 -20.77
C ARG A 6 12.27 -2.74 -19.89
N GLN A 7 12.40 -2.79 -18.56
CA GLN A 7 11.53 -2.04 -17.64
C GLN A 7 11.89 -0.55 -17.55
N ILE A 8 13.12 -0.14 -17.85
CA ILE A 8 13.52 1.27 -17.83
C ILE A 8 13.14 1.98 -19.15
N ALA A 9 12.95 1.24 -20.24
CA ALA A 9 12.69 1.80 -21.57
C ALA A 9 11.27 2.36 -21.77
N TRP A 10 10.24 1.83 -21.08
CA TRP A 10 8.86 2.34 -21.26
C TRP A 10 8.62 3.68 -20.53
N ALA A 11 9.45 4.04 -19.55
CA ALA A 11 9.34 5.29 -18.79
C ALA A 11 9.71 6.54 -19.62
N ARG A 12 10.41 6.38 -20.75
CA ARG A 12 10.72 7.48 -21.68
C ARG A 12 9.67 7.66 -22.78
N GLN A 13 8.80 6.67 -23.00
CA GLN A 13 7.94 6.56 -24.18
C GLN A 13 6.45 6.75 -23.88
N LEU A 14 6.10 7.53 -22.86
CA LEU A 14 4.75 8.07 -22.66
C LEU A 14 4.80 9.60 -22.75
N SER A 15 5.13 10.07 -23.94
CA SER A 15 4.88 11.44 -24.40
C SER A 15 3.36 11.65 -24.49
N LEU A 16 2.72 11.81 -23.33
CA LEU A 16 1.34 12.24 -23.21
C LEU A 16 1.30 13.77 -23.29
N GLY A 17 1.40 14.35 -24.50
CA GLY A 17 1.00 15.74 -24.79
C GLY A 17 1.37 16.78 -23.72
N ILE A 18 2.59 16.67 -23.17
CA ILE A 18 3.00 17.38 -21.97
C ILE A 18 3.11 18.86 -22.30
N VAL A 19 2.36 19.69 -21.58
CA VAL A 19 2.69 21.11 -21.42
C VAL A 19 4.16 21.16 -21.00
N SER A 20 5.04 21.61 -21.89
CA SER A 20 6.47 21.71 -21.63
C SER A 20 6.73 22.29 -20.23
N ILE A 21 7.52 21.61 -19.38
CA ILE A 21 7.74 21.99 -17.98
C ILE A 21 8.09 23.49 -17.84
N PRO A 22 8.99 24.07 -18.67
CA PRO A 22 9.25 25.51 -18.68
C PRO A 22 8.01 26.37 -18.94
N LYS A 23 7.13 25.95 -19.85
CA LYS A 23 5.90 26.69 -20.20
C LYS A 23 4.90 26.65 -19.04
N LEU A 24 4.80 25.53 -18.33
CA LEU A 24 3.97 25.41 -17.13
C LEU A 24 4.44 26.38 -16.04
N LEU A 25 5.74 26.37 -15.72
CA LEU A 25 6.32 27.21 -14.67
C LEU A 25 6.16 28.70 -14.99
N ALA A 26 6.43 29.10 -16.24
CA ALA A 26 6.21 30.48 -16.68
C ALA A 26 4.74 30.90 -16.58
N SER A 27 3.81 30.02 -16.94
CA SER A 27 2.37 30.27 -16.83
C SER A 27 1.88 30.39 -15.38
N CYS A 28 2.51 29.70 -14.44
CA CYS A 28 2.23 29.87 -13.00
C CYS A 28 2.80 31.20 -12.47
N ALA A 29 4.02 31.56 -12.88
CA ALA A 29 4.67 32.79 -12.43
C ALA A 29 4.00 34.08 -12.95
N ALA A 30 3.34 34.01 -14.12
CA ALA A 30 2.65 35.14 -14.73
C ALA A 30 1.19 35.33 -14.25
N ALA A 31 0.63 34.39 -13.50
CA ALA A 31 -0.76 34.47 -13.02
C ALA A 31 -0.88 35.42 -11.83
N SER A 32 -2.02 36.12 -11.70
CA SER A 32 -2.33 36.84 -10.46
C SER A 32 -2.62 35.87 -9.31
N ASP A 33 -2.53 36.34 -8.06
CA ASP A 33 -2.83 35.52 -6.88
C ASP A 33 -4.24 34.90 -6.95
N THR A 34 -5.22 35.68 -7.40
CA THR A 34 -6.61 35.22 -7.56
C THR A 34 -6.75 34.19 -8.68
N GLU A 35 -6.08 34.39 -9.82
CA GLU A 35 -6.09 33.43 -10.92
C GLU A 35 -5.40 32.12 -10.51
N LEU A 36 -4.28 32.22 -9.80
CA LEU A 36 -3.53 31.06 -9.31
C LEU A 36 -4.35 30.23 -8.33
N ALA A 37 -5.06 30.88 -7.39
CA ALA A 37 -5.95 30.20 -6.46
C ALA A 37 -7.07 29.44 -7.18
N VAL A 38 -7.79 30.08 -8.11
CA VAL A 38 -8.85 29.45 -8.91
C VAL A 38 -8.30 28.28 -9.74
N ARG A 39 -7.12 28.46 -10.35
CA ARG A 39 -6.45 27.42 -11.14
C ARG A 39 -6.08 26.22 -10.27
N LEU A 40 -5.56 26.46 -9.06
CA LEU A 40 -5.18 25.42 -8.12
C LEU A 40 -6.40 24.60 -7.67
N GLU A 41 -7.51 25.25 -7.31
CA GLU A 41 -8.76 24.56 -6.94
C GLU A 41 -9.30 23.69 -8.08
N ARG A 42 -9.23 24.19 -9.32
CA ARG A 42 -9.63 23.44 -10.52
C ARG A 42 -8.75 22.22 -10.75
N ILE A 43 -7.43 22.37 -10.68
CA ILE A 43 -6.47 21.27 -10.86
C ILE A 43 -6.66 20.23 -9.76
N HIS A 44 -6.80 20.67 -8.51
CA HIS A 44 -7.03 19.77 -7.38
C HIS A 44 -8.36 18.99 -7.56
N SER A 45 -9.41 19.63 -8.10
CA SER A 45 -10.67 18.94 -8.40
C SER A 45 -10.56 17.94 -9.56
N LEU A 46 -9.67 18.18 -10.53
CA LEU A 46 -9.35 17.21 -11.58
C LEU A 46 -8.55 16.03 -11.03
N GLU A 47 -7.58 16.29 -10.16
CA GLU A 47 -6.77 15.27 -9.49
C GLU A 47 -7.64 14.31 -8.66
N ARG A 48 -8.61 14.85 -7.90
CA ARG A 48 -9.56 14.04 -7.12
C ARG A 48 -10.39 13.11 -8.03
N ARG A 49 -10.95 13.65 -9.12
CA ARG A 49 -11.72 12.85 -10.10
C ARG A 49 -10.87 11.78 -10.76
N ALA A 50 -9.64 12.11 -11.18
CA ALA A 50 -8.71 11.15 -11.75
C ALA A 50 -8.35 10.04 -10.73
N SER A 51 -8.18 10.40 -9.46
CA SER A 51 -7.93 9.44 -8.38
C SER A 51 -9.14 8.52 -8.15
N ALA A 52 -10.36 9.05 -8.16
CA ALA A 52 -11.58 8.25 -8.04
C ALA A 52 -11.75 7.30 -9.23
N MET A 53 -11.49 7.77 -10.46
CA MET A 53 -11.49 6.91 -11.65
C MET A 53 -10.48 5.78 -11.52
N LEU A 54 -9.25 6.06 -11.09
CA LEU A 54 -8.23 5.05 -10.85
C LEU A 54 -8.70 4.02 -9.80
N VAL A 55 -9.31 4.46 -8.71
CA VAL A 55 -9.86 3.56 -7.68
C VAL A 55 -10.96 2.66 -8.26
N ALA A 56 -11.87 3.19 -9.08
CA ALA A 56 -12.91 2.39 -9.73
C ALA A 56 -12.33 1.31 -10.65
N HIS A 57 -11.31 1.65 -11.44
CA HIS A 57 -10.62 0.68 -12.30
C HIS A 57 -9.87 -0.35 -11.48
N LEU A 58 -9.18 0.05 -10.41
CA LEU A 58 -8.52 -0.88 -9.50
C LEU A 58 -9.52 -1.82 -8.82
N ALA A 59 -10.73 -1.35 -8.50
CA ALA A 59 -11.77 -2.19 -7.89
C ALA A 59 -12.22 -3.32 -8.83
N GLU A 60 -12.45 -3.02 -10.10
CA GLU A 60 -12.80 -4.03 -11.10
C GLU A 60 -11.60 -4.93 -11.44
N PHE A 61 -10.40 -4.36 -11.51
CA PHE A 61 -9.16 -5.10 -11.75
C PHE A 61 -8.85 -6.10 -10.61
N ASP A 62 -9.09 -5.70 -9.35
CA ASP A 62 -9.00 -6.60 -8.18
C ASP A 62 -10.09 -7.66 -8.22
N LYS A 63 -11.33 -7.29 -8.56
CA LYS A 63 -12.47 -8.22 -8.64
C LYS A 63 -12.24 -9.35 -9.65
N ARG A 64 -11.61 -9.03 -10.78
CA ARG A 64 -11.28 -10.00 -11.84
C ARG A 64 -9.94 -10.70 -11.64
N ASN A 65 -9.18 -10.36 -10.59
CA ASN A 65 -7.83 -10.87 -10.34
C ASN A 65 -6.87 -10.70 -11.56
N LEU A 66 -7.02 -9.62 -12.33
CA LEU A 66 -6.22 -9.41 -13.55
C LEU A 66 -4.72 -9.22 -13.28
N TRP A 67 -4.36 -8.92 -12.03
CA TRP A 67 -2.98 -8.92 -11.57
C TRP A 67 -2.34 -10.32 -11.61
N CYS A 68 -3.12 -11.40 -11.41
CA CYS A 68 -2.64 -12.78 -11.55
C CYS A 68 -2.26 -13.06 -13.01
N GLU A 69 -3.15 -12.73 -13.95
CA GLU A 69 -2.92 -12.91 -15.39
C GLU A 69 -1.74 -12.08 -15.88
N ALA A 70 -1.51 -10.91 -15.27
CA ALA A 70 -0.34 -10.08 -15.53
C ALA A 70 0.96 -10.61 -14.89
N GLY A 71 0.93 -11.73 -14.16
CA GLY A 71 2.10 -12.39 -13.56
C GLY A 71 2.55 -11.83 -12.21
N TYR A 72 1.67 -11.14 -11.49
CA TYR A 72 1.98 -10.58 -10.17
C TYR A 72 1.33 -11.43 -9.06
N PRO A 73 1.98 -11.57 -7.89
CA PRO A 73 1.45 -12.38 -6.78
C PRO A 73 0.34 -11.69 -5.97
N SER A 74 0.14 -10.38 -6.16
CA SER A 74 -0.93 -9.62 -5.53
C SER A 74 -1.20 -8.31 -6.29
N LEU A 75 -2.37 -7.71 -6.06
CA LEU A 75 -2.66 -6.35 -6.54
C LEU A 75 -1.66 -5.33 -5.99
N PHE A 76 -1.18 -5.51 -4.76
CA PHE A 76 -0.17 -4.64 -4.18
C PHE A 76 1.12 -4.67 -4.99
N SER A 77 1.62 -5.87 -5.31
CA SER A 77 2.81 -6.07 -6.15
C SER A 77 2.62 -5.49 -7.56
N TYR A 78 1.43 -5.61 -8.13
CA TYR A 78 1.11 -4.95 -9.41
C TYR A 78 1.20 -3.43 -9.30
N CYS A 79 0.57 -2.82 -8.28
CA CYS A 79 0.59 -1.36 -8.10
C CYS A 79 2.00 -0.81 -7.84
N THR A 80 2.82 -1.47 -7.04
CA THR A 80 4.16 -0.99 -6.72
C THR A 80 5.16 -1.26 -7.86
N ALA A 81 5.19 -2.48 -8.40
CA ALA A 81 6.19 -2.86 -9.40
C ALA A 81 5.81 -2.50 -10.85
N LYS A 82 4.53 -2.56 -11.23
CA LYS A 82 4.09 -2.20 -12.59
C LYS A 82 3.72 -0.73 -12.72
N LEU A 83 2.92 -0.20 -11.78
CA LEU A 83 2.43 1.17 -11.84
C LEU A 83 3.37 2.18 -11.14
N GLY A 84 4.44 1.71 -10.49
CA GLY A 84 5.44 2.56 -9.85
C GLY A 84 4.92 3.36 -8.66
N MET A 85 3.82 2.92 -8.04
CA MET A 85 3.27 3.60 -6.85
C MET A 85 4.16 3.34 -5.65
N SER A 86 4.29 4.34 -4.76
CA SER A 86 4.82 4.09 -3.43
C SER A 86 3.92 3.13 -2.66
N GLU A 87 4.49 2.39 -1.70
CA GLU A 87 3.74 1.42 -0.89
C GLU A 87 2.52 2.05 -0.22
N GLN A 88 2.69 3.23 0.37
CA GLN A 88 1.60 3.96 1.02
C GLN A 88 0.53 4.44 0.03
N ALA A 89 0.94 4.83 -1.19
CA ALA A 89 0.01 5.20 -2.24
C ALA A 89 -0.81 4.00 -2.74
N ALA A 90 -0.16 2.83 -2.87
CA ALA A 90 -0.79 1.58 -3.25
C ALA A 90 -1.77 1.10 -2.15
N TYR A 91 -1.34 1.08 -0.89
CA TYR A 91 -2.16 0.68 0.25
C TYR A 91 -3.50 1.43 0.30
N LYS A 92 -3.45 2.78 0.27
CA LYS A 92 -4.68 3.60 0.35
C LYS A 92 -5.61 3.38 -0.84
N ARG A 93 -5.06 3.24 -2.05
CA ARG A 93 -5.86 3.03 -3.27
C ARG A 93 -6.48 1.63 -3.30
N ILE A 94 -5.76 0.61 -2.84
CA ILE A 94 -6.27 -0.76 -2.73
C ILE A 94 -7.35 -0.85 -1.65
N ALA A 95 -7.14 -0.22 -0.49
CA ALA A 95 -8.14 -0.12 0.56
C ALA A 95 -9.42 0.56 0.04
N ALA A 96 -9.28 1.68 -0.69
CA ALA A 96 -10.41 2.35 -1.31
C ALA A 96 -11.10 1.50 -2.39
N ALA A 97 -10.34 0.82 -3.25
CA ALA A 97 -10.88 -0.06 -4.29
C ALA A 97 -11.71 -1.20 -3.71
N ARG A 98 -11.20 -1.84 -2.65
CA ARG A 98 -11.90 -2.91 -1.93
C ARG A 98 -13.13 -2.40 -1.17
N ALA A 99 -13.06 -1.19 -0.62
CA ALA A 99 -14.22 -0.53 -0.02
C ALA A 99 -15.31 -0.25 -1.06
N VAL A 100 -14.96 0.33 -2.22
CA VAL A 100 -15.88 0.62 -3.33
C VAL A 100 -16.54 -0.65 -3.88
N LYS A 101 -15.80 -1.76 -3.94
CA LYS A 101 -16.35 -3.07 -4.36
C LYS A 101 -17.50 -3.53 -3.46
N ARG A 102 -17.46 -3.26 -2.16
CA ARG A 102 -18.53 -3.56 -1.19
C ARG A 102 -19.59 -2.46 -1.14
N LEU A 103 -19.16 -1.22 -1.14
CA LEU A 103 -19.95 -0.02 -0.84
C LEU A 103 -19.70 1.04 -1.91
N PRO A 104 -20.45 1.00 -3.03
CA PRO A 104 -20.26 1.95 -4.14
C PRO A 104 -20.39 3.43 -3.74
N GLN A 105 -21.12 3.75 -2.66
CA GLN A 105 -21.29 5.12 -2.13
C GLN A 105 -19.95 5.80 -1.80
N VAL A 106 -18.92 5.03 -1.45
CA VAL A 106 -17.57 5.54 -1.18
C VAL A 106 -16.98 6.26 -2.40
N LEU A 107 -17.27 5.76 -3.61
CA LEU A 107 -16.73 6.32 -4.85
C LEU A 107 -17.30 7.71 -5.16
N GLU A 108 -18.59 7.92 -4.90
CA GLU A 108 -19.25 9.22 -5.07
C GLU A 108 -18.62 10.26 -4.13
N ARG A 109 -18.42 9.90 -2.86
CA ARG A 109 -17.81 10.78 -1.85
C ARG A 109 -16.34 11.11 -2.12
N LEU A 110 -15.59 10.18 -2.75
CA LEU A 110 -14.24 10.45 -3.26
C LEU A 110 -14.26 11.40 -4.46
N THR A 111 -15.22 11.22 -5.37
CA THR A 111 -15.36 12.04 -6.60
C THR A 111 -15.71 13.48 -6.26
N ASP A 112 -16.64 13.69 -5.33
CA ASP A 112 -17.05 15.01 -4.85
C ASP A 112 -15.99 15.68 -3.94
N GLY A 113 -14.96 14.94 -3.53
CA GLY A 113 -13.95 15.43 -2.58
C GLY A 113 -14.42 15.57 -1.14
N ARG A 114 -15.57 14.98 -0.80
CA ARG A 114 -16.06 14.92 0.59
C ARG A 114 -15.19 14.00 1.45
N LEU A 115 -14.55 13.00 0.82
CA LEU A 115 -13.58 12.10 1.43
C LEU A 115 -12.26 12.11 0.65
N HIS A 116 -11.16 11.93 1.38
CA HIS A 116 -9.83 11.67 0.80
C HIS A 116 -9.46 10.19 0.98
N LEU A 117 -8.48 9.71 0.20
CA LEU A 117 -8.07 8.30 0.22
C LEU A 117 -7.61 7.81 1.60
N SER A 118 -7.03 8.68 2.41
CA SER A 118 -6.60 8.31 3.77
C SER A 118 -7.80 8.10 4.69
N ALA A 119 -8.87 8.89 4.55
CA ALA A 119 -10.13 8.72 5.28
C ALA A 119 -10.74 7.36 4.98
N VAL A 120 -10.82 7.00 3.70
CA VAL A 120 -11.38 5.70 3.29
C VAL A 120 -10.57 4.55 3.88
N ALA A 121 -9.23 4.63 3.89
CA ALA A 121 -8.40 3.59 4.49
C ALA A 121 -8.62 3.42 6.01
N VAL A 122 -8.96 4.49 6.73
CA VAL A 122 -9.30 4.44 8.17
C VAL A 122 -10.73 3.92 8.40
N LEU A 123 -11.69 4.34 7.56
CA LEU A 123 -13.09 4.03 7.76
C LEU A 123 -13.49 2.65 7.22
N ALA A 124 -12.91 2.21 6.11
CA ALA A 124 -13.31 0.99 5.40
C ALA A 124 -13.47 -0.27 6.28
N PRO A 125 -12.60 -0.54 7.28
CA PRO A 125 -12.79 -1.70 8.16
C PRO A 125 -14.05 -1.63 9.05
N HIS A 126 -14.59 -0.43 9.26
CA HIS A 126 -15.72 -0.16 10.15
C HIS A 126 -17.03 0.15 9.40
N LEU A 127 -16.99 0.18 8.06
CA LEU A 127 -18.17 0.41 7.25
C LEU A 127 -18.96 -0.89 7.03
N THR A 128 -20.26 -0.80 7.27
CA THR A 128 -21.26 -1.83 7.01
C THR A 128 -22.33 -1.26 6.08
N ASP A 129 -23.12 -2.11 5.45
CA ASP A 129 -24.20 -1.68 4.55
C ASP A 129 -25.26 -0.83 5.26
N GLN A 130 -25.37 -0.96 6.60
CA GLN A 130 -26.32 -0.23 7.42
C GLN A 130 -25.81 1.13 7.90
N ASN A 131 -24.49 1.30 8.09
CA ASN A 131 -23.91 2.51 8.67
C ASN A 131 -23.21 3.42 7.64
N VAL A 132 -23.09 2.95 6.39
CA VAL A 132 -22.24 3.59 5.39
C VAL A 132 -22.58 5.07 5.23
N ASP A 133 -23.83 5.41 4.92
CA ASP A 133 -24.20 6.79 4.62
C ASP A 133 -23.99 7.72 5.83
N GLU A 134 -24.41 7.28 7.03
CA GLU A 134 -24.23 8.07 8.26
C GLU A 134 -22.74 8.33 8.55
N VAL A 135 -21.91 7.29 8.49
CA VAL A 135 -20.48 7.41 8.80
C VAL A 135 -19.76 8.26 7.75
N LEU A 136 -20.08 8.08 6.47
CA LEU A 136 -19.48 8.85 5.39
C LEU A 136 -19.87 10.33 5.45
N ASP A 137 -21.12 10.65 5.81
CA ASP A 137 -21.58 12.03 5.94
C ASP A 137 -20.94 12.71 7.15
N ARG A 138 -20.80 12.01 8.27
CA ARG A 138 -20.06 12.51 9.45
C ARG A 138 -18.57 12.73 9.18
N ALA A 139 -17.98 11.92 8.31
CA ALA A 139 -16.57 11.97 7.95
C ALA A 139 -16.21 13.12 6.98
N LYS A 140 -17.21 13.79 6.40
CA LYS A 140 -17.00 14.86 5.41
C LYS A 140 -16.08 15.96 5.96
N GLY A 141 -15.01 16.24 5.22
CA GLY A 141 -14.08 17.34 5.52
C GLY A 141 -13.20 17.14 6.76
N ARG A 142 -13.23 15.96 7.40
CA ARG A 142 -12.42 15.69 8.58
C ARG A 142 -10.99 15.29 8.23
N THR A 143 -10.07 15.67 9.10
CA THR A 143 -8.68 15.22 9.08
C THR A 143 -8.59 13.73 9.43
N LYS A 144 -7.47 13.10 9.07
CA LYS A 144 -7.22 11.70 9.44
C LYS A 144 -7.32 11.47 10.95
N TYR A 145 -6.75 12.38 11.75
CA TYR A 145 -6.76 12.28 13.21
C TYR A 145 -8.17 12.32 13.79
N GLU A 146 -9.02 13.23 13.32
CA GLU A 146 -10.42 13.31 13.77
C GLU A 146 -11.21 12.06 13.40
N LEU A 147 -10.91 11.44 12.25
CA LEU A 147 -11.52 10.18 11.84
C LEU A 147 -11.08 9.00 12.71
N GLU A 148 -9.79 8.93 13.04
CA GLU A 148 -9.27 7.91 13.98
C GLU A 148 -9.92 8.04 15.36
N LYS A 149 -10.10 9.28 15.85
CA LYS A 149 -10.82 9.56 17.10
C LYS A 149 -12.29 9.14 17.02
N MET A 150 -12.96 9.44 15.90
CA MET A 150 -14.35 9.04 15.66
C MET A 150 -14.50 7.52 15.66
N VAL A 151 -13.60 6.80 14.99
CA VAL A 151 -13.59 5.33 14.94
C VAL A 151 -13.31 4.73 16.31
N ALA A 152 -12.35 5.27 17.07
CA ALA A 152 -12.02 4.79 18.41
C ALA A 152 -13.18 4.98 19.40
N ALA A 153 -13.99 6.03 19.24
CA ALA A 153 -15.19 6.23 20.06
C ALA A 153 -16.30 5.23 19.74
N LEU A 154 -16.40 4.77 18.49
CA LEU A 154 -17.39 3.77 18.05
C LEU A 154 -16.98 2.34 18.42
N HIS A 155 -15.68 2.07 18.43
CA HIS A 155 -15.12 0.75 18.75
C HIS A 155 -13.95 0.92 19.73
N PRO A 156 -14.22 1.06 21.03
CA PRO A 156 -13.17 1.06 22.05
C PRO A 156 -12.32 -0.19 21.87
N ARG A 157 -11.00 -0.04 21.77
CA ARG A 157 -10.11 -1.21 21.78
C ARG A 157 -10.32 -1.90 23.13
N PRO A 158 -10.55 -3.22 23.16
CA PRO A 158 -10.58 -3.94 24.42
C PRO A 158 -9.26 -3.67 25.15
N GLU A 159 -9.32 -3.37 26.45
CA GLU A 159 -8.12 -3.22 27.27
C GLU A 159 -7.30 -4.51 27.13
N ILE A 160 -6.15 -4.41 26.49
CA ILE A 160 -5.20 -5.50 26.42
C ILE A 160 -4.55 -5.53 27.80
N ARG A 161 -4.89 -6.53 28.61
CA ARG A 161 -4.11 -6.80 29.83
C ARG A 161 -2.66 -7.04 29.43
N ASP A 162 -1.73 -6.40 30.13
CA ASP A 162 -0.31 -6.70 29.97
C ASP A 162 -0.08 -8.20 30.16
N CYS A 163 0.30 -8.89 29.09
CA CYS A 163 0.69 -10.29 29.14
C CYS A 163 2.22 -10.34 29.25
N VAL A 164 2.74 -10.66 30.44
CA VAL A 164 4.15 -11.04 30.59
C VAL A 164 4.30 -12.48 30.12
N MET A 165 4.81 -12.68 28.91
CA MET A 165 5.26 -14.00 28.48
C MET A 165 6.65 -14.27 29.06
N SER A 166 6.76 -15.36 29.83
CA SER A 166 8.07 -15.86 30.26
C SER A 166 8.87 -16.29 29.04
N LEU A 167 10.09 -15.77 28.90
CA LEU A 167 11.02 -16.27 27.89
C LEU A 167 11.31 -17.75 28.18
N PRO A 168 11.38 -18.61 27.15
CA PRO A 168 11.82 -19.99 27.34
C PRO A 168 13.20 -19.97 27.98
N ALA A 169 13.39 -20.81 29.01
CA ALA A 169 14.67 -20.94 29.69
C ALA A 169 15.76 -21.26 28.64
N ALA A 170 16.89 -20.56 28.73
CA ALA A 170 18.03 -20.81 27.88
C ALA A 170 18.34 -22.31 27.90
N ALA A 171 18.36 -22.93 26.72
CA ALA A 171 18.71 -24.34 26.60
C ALA A 171 20.06 -24.56 27.30
N PRO A 172 20.23 -25.66 28.06
CA PRO A 172 21.52 -25.97 28.65
C PRO A 172 22.57 -26.02 27.52
N PRO A 173 23.81 -25.56 27.75
CA PRO A 173 24.87 -25.64 26.77
C PRO A 173 24.94 -27.07 26.24
N THR A 174 24.73 -27.24 24.94
CA THR A 174 24.82 -28.54 24.29
C THR A 174 26.22 -29.09 24.55
N GLU A 175 26.33 -30.15 25.34
CA GLU A 175 27.58 -30.90 25.44
C GLU A 175 27.95 -31.36 24.03
N ARG A 176 29.11 -30.90 23.57
CA ARG A 176 29.73 -31.38 22.34
C ARG A 176 29.91 -32.88 22.50
N LEU A 177 29.12 -33.67 21.78
CA LEU A 177 29.34 -35.10 21.63
C LEU A 177 30.75 -35.28 21.08
N GLU A 178 31.66 -35.81 21.89
CA GLU A 178 32.94 -36.31 21.43
C GLU A 178 32.68 -37.46 20.46
N GLU A 179 33.20 -37.35 19.23
CA GLU A 179 33.09 -38.40 18.24
C GLU A 179 33.85 -39.66 18.69
N PRO A 180 33.29 -40.88 18.51
CA PRO A 180 33.97 -42.11 18.88
C PRO A 180 35.24 -42.32 18.04
N GLY A 181 36.30 -42.74 18.73
CA GLY A 181 37.67 -42.86 18.23
C GLY A 181 37.85 -43.56 16.88
N ARG A 182 38.73 -42.95 16.08
CA ARG A 182 39.37 -43.54 14.90
C ARG A 182 40.17 -44.76 15.35
N GLN A 183 39.80 -45.95 14.91
CA GLN A 183 40.61 -47.15 15.08
C GLN A 183 41.73 -47.12 14.04
N ASP A 184 42.95 -46.82 14.49
CA ASP A 184 44.15 -47.01 13.70
C ASP A 184 44.35 -48.52 13.47
N THR A 185 44.25 -48.95 12.21
CA THR A 185 44.55 -50.33 11.83
C THR A 185 46.07 -50.46 11.76
N GLU A 186 46.63 -51.20 12.72
CA GLU A 186 48.04 -51.52 12.79
C GLU A 186 48.46 -52.43 11.62
N ALA A 187 49.44 -51.99 10.83
CA ALA A 187 50.05 -52.77 9.75
C ALA A 187 51.20 -53.63 10.32
N PRO A 188 51.42 -54.88 9.85
CA PRO A 188 52.36 -55.80 10.48
C PRO A 188 53.82 -55.49 10.12
N SER A 189 54.69 -55.54 11.13
CA SER A 189 56.14 -55.37 11.04
C SER A 189 56.84 -56.54 10.33
N PRO A 190 57.92 -56.30 9.55
CA PRO A 190 58.70 -57.37 8.93
C PRO A 190 59.69 -58.02 9.94
N PRO A 191 60.09 -59.29 9.71
CA PRO A 191 60.91 -60.06 10.64
C PRO A 191 62.41 -59.70 10.58
N PRO A 192 63.18 -60.00 11.64
CA PRO A 192 64.55 -59.53 11.82
C PRO A 192 65.62 -60.50 11.26
N ASP A 193 66.79 -59.93 10.95
CA ASP A 193 68.14 -60.54 11.01
C ASP A 193 69.06 -59.61 11.81
#